data_AF-A0A357LPP3-F1
#
_entry.id   AF-A0A357LPP3-F1
#
_cell.length_a   1.000
_cell.length_b   1.000
_cell.length_c   1.000
_cell.angle_alpha   90.00
_cell.angle_beta   90.00
_cell.angle_gamma   90.00
#
_symmetry.space_group_name_H-M   'P 1'
#
loop_
_entity.id
_entity.type
_entity.pdbx_description
1 polymer ?
#
loop_
_entity_poly.entity_id
_entity_poly.type
_entity_poly.pdbx_seq_one_letter_code
_entity_poly.pdbx_strand_id
1 'polypeptide(L)' 'MLLTVIEHSSKIGSVPARVWGCPIPAIRVYRLGAEKPKRMMLTGDKIDRKEAGKFGLVLKSAPVNTLNA' A
#
# COMPACT_ATOMS: atom_id res chain seq x y z
N MET A 1 9.86 -14.12 0.03
CA MET A 1 9.96 -12.65 -0.16
C MET A 1 9.25 -12.31 -1.45
N LEU A 2 8.17 -11.52 -1.42
CA LEU A 2 7.40 -11.17 -2.62
C LEU A 2 7.81 -9.77 -3.11
N LEU A 3 8.08 -9.65 -4.42
CA LEU A 3 8.49 -8.42 -5.08
C LEU A 3 7.26 -7.51 -5.31
N THR A 4 7.31 -6.24 -4.90
CA THR A 4 6.25 -5.26 -5.19
C THR A 4 6.86 -3.98 -5.75
N VAL A 5 6.44 -3.58 -6.95
CA VAL A 5 6.86 -2.35 -7.64
C VAL A 5 5.64 -1.46 -7.88
N ILE A 6 5.79 -0.14 -7.75
CA ILE A 6 4.69 0.83 -7.93
C ILE A 6 5.08 1.99 -8.85
N GLU A 7 4.13 2.53 -9.59
CA GLU A 7 4.32 3.78 -10.34
C GLU A 7 4.55 4.99 -9.41
N HIS A 8 5.25 6.02 -9.88
CA HIS A 8 5.68 7.15 -9.05
C HIS A 8 4.55 7.97 -8.40
N SER A 9 3.45 8.14 -9.11
CA SER A 9 2.30 8.98 -8.74
C SER A 9 1.17 8.18 -8.09
N SER A 10 1.27 6.85 -8.12
CA SER A 10 0.27 5.93 -7.61
C SER A 10 0.18 5.96 -6.10
N LYS A 11 -1.05 5.83 -5.59
CA LYS A 11 -1.35 5.83 -4.16
C LYS A 11 -2.00 4.51 -3.77
N ILE A 12 -1.51 3.88 -2.71
CA ILE A 12 -2.06 2.64 -2.15
C ILE A 12 -2.86 2.96 -0.90
N GLY A 13 -4.06 2.45 -0.76
CA GLY A 13 -4.86 2.67 0.45
C GLY A 13 -6.04 1.74 0.54
N SER A 14 -6.95 2.07 1.46
CA SER A 14 -8.09 1.25 1.82
C SER A 14 -9.39 2.03 1.70
N VAL A 15 -9.63 2.73 0.59
CA VAL A 15 -10.75 3.68 0.47
C VAL A 15 -12.12 3.06 0.78
N PRO A 16 -12.44 1.82 0.34
CA PRO A 16 -13.67 1.15 0.75
C PRO A 16 -13.83 0.91 2.28
N ALA A 17 -12.77 1.08 3.07
CA ALA A 17 -12.90 1.11 4.54
C ALA A 17 -13.83 2.21 5.05
N ARG A 18 -13.97 3.29 4.28
CA ARG A 18 -14.89 4.38 4.64
C ARG A 18 -16.35 4.00 4.38
N VAL A 19 -16.59 3.17 3.38
CA VAL A 19 -17.93 2.74 2.99
C VAL A 19 -17.78 1.40 2.26
N TRP A 20 -18.45 0.35 2.75
CA TRP A 20 -18.45 -1.04 2.24
C TRP A 20 -17.41 -2.03 2.79
N GLY A 21 -16.75 -1.75 3.92
CA GLY A 21 -16.02 -2.76 4.70
C GLY A 21 -14.51 -2.74 4.48
N CYS A 22 -13.79 -3.83 4.75
CA CYS A 22 -12.33 -3.79 4.90
C CYS A 22 -11.57 -4.33 3.66
N PRO A 23 -11.13 -3.47 2.72
CA PRO A 23 -10.46 -3.89 1.48
C PRO A 23 -8.94 -4.10 1.64
N ILE A 24 -8.37 -3.85 2.82
CA ILE A 24 -7.02 -4.31 3.08
C ILE A 24 -7.09 -5.80 3.48
N PRO A 25 -6.45 -6.71 2.73
CA PRO A 25 -6.41 -8.09 3.14
C PRO A 25 -5.59 -8.20 4.43
N ALA A 26 -6.11 -8.93 5.42
CA ALA A 26 -5.45 -9.19 6.70
C ALA A 26 -4.00 -9.71 6.52
N ILE A 27 -3.70 -10.29 5.35
CA ILE A 27 -2.36 -10.69 4.93
C ILE A 27 -1.30 -9.58 5.07
N ARG A 28 -1.67 -8.30 4.95
CA ARG A 28 -0.71 -7.18 5.09
C ARG A 28 -0.16 -7.04 6.51
N VAL A 29 -0.85 -7.60 7.52
CA VAL A 29 -0.34 -7.66 8.90
C VAL A 29 0.92 -8.51 8.99
N TYR A 30 1.00 -9.62 8.26
CA TYR A 30 2.20 -10.47 8.25
C TYR A 30 3.43 -9.78 7.65
N ARG A 31 3.22 -8.70 6.86
CA ARG A 31 4.31 -7.95 6.22
C ARG A 31 4.66 -6.65 6.93
N LEU A 32 3.65 -5.93 7.40
CA LEU A 32 3.80 -4.55 7.90
C LEU A 32 3.72 -4.47 9.44
N GLY A 33 3.41 -5.57 10.11
CA GLY A 33 2.92 -5.55 11.50
C GLY A 33 1.47 -5.09 11.58
N ALA A 34 0.87 -5.14 12.77
CA ALA A 34 -0.55 -4.84 12.94
C ALA A 34 -0.90 -3.34 12.83
N GLU A 35 0.02 -2.46 13.19
CA GLU A 35 -0.24 -1.02 13.32
C GLU A 35 -0.51 -0.33 11.97
N LYS A 36 0.40 -0.47 11.00
CA LYS A 36 0.33 0.25 9.71
C LYS A 36 -0.92 -0.16 8.88
N PRO A 37 -1.27 -1.45 8.74
CA PRO A 37 -2.50 -1.86 8.08
C PRO A 37 -3.74 -1.31 8.80
N LYS A 38 -3.77 -1.36 10.14
CA LYS A 38 -4.90 -0.81 10.92
C LYS A 38 -5.06 0.68 10.72
N ARG A 39 -3.97 1.47 10.69
CA ARG A 39 -4.06 2.90 10.36
C ARG A 39 -4.82 3.13 9.06
N MET A 40 -4.40 2.45 7.98
CA MET A 40 -5.05 2.58 6.67
C MET A 40 -6.48 2.02 6.67
N MET A 41 -6.75 0.93 7.39
CA MET A 41 -8.09 0.34 7.51
C MET A 41 -9.06 1.21 8.31
N LEU A 42 -8.60 1.88 9.37
CA LEU A 42 -9.48 2.64 10.25
C LEU A 42 -9.76 4.04 9.71
N THR A 43 -8.89 4.58 8.83
CA THR A 43 -9.09 5.91 8.23
C THR A 43 -9.47 5.85 6.74
N GLY A 44 -9.22 4.73 6.07
CA GLY A 44 -9.35 4.60 4.62
C GLY A 44 -8.36 5.45 3.82
N ASP A 45 -7.31 5.98 4.46
CA ASP A 45 -6.34 6.84 3.81
C ASP A 45 -5.47 6.08 2.80
N LYS A 46 -4.91 6.84 1.87
CA LYS A 46 -3.92 6.36 0.91
C LYS A 46 -2.54 6.88 1.28
N ILE A 47 -1.53 6.05 1.09
CA ILE A 47 -0.12 6.36 1.22
C ILE A 47 0.53 6.46 -0.17
N ASP A 48 1.56 7.28 -0.29
CA ASP A 48 2.34 7.44 -1.52
C ASP A 48 3.47 6.39 -1.61
N ARG A 49 4.22 6.41 -2.73
CA ARG A 49 5.37 5.51 -2.92
C ARG A 49 6.44 5.63 -1.82
N LYS A 50 6.64 6.83 -1.26
CA LYS A 50 7.73 7.10 -0.30
C LYS A 50 7.37 6.49 1.04
N GLU A 51 6.15 6.72 1.49
CA GLU A 51 5.60 6.15 2.71
C GLU A 51 5.42 4.63 2.57
N ALA A 52 4.99 4.13 1.40
CA ALA A 52 4.92 2.69 1.12
C ALA A 52 6.30 2.01 1.17
N GLY A 53 7.36 2.67 0.69
CA GLY A 53 8.74 2.21 0.84
C GLY A 53 9.18 2.14 2.30
N LYS A 54 8.93 3.21 3.08
CA LYS A 54 9.22 3.24 4.53
C LYS A 54 8.48 2.15 5.30
N PHE A 55 7.25 1.83 4.89
CA PHE A 55 6.47 0.80 5.55
C PHE A 55 6.98 -0.61 5.26
N GLY A 56 7.82 -0.79 4.24
CA GLY A 56 8.26 -2.09 3.75
C GLY A 56 7.24 -2.75 2.83
N LEU A 57 6.25 -1.99 2.33
CA LEU A 57 5.20 -2.46 1.43
C LEU A 57 5.62 -2.46 -0.05
N VAL A 58 6.55 -1.59 -0.43
CA VAL A 58 7.02 -1.45 -1.80
C VAL A 58 8.54 -1.54 -1.79
N LEU A 59 9.10 -2.32 -2.70
CA LEU A 59 10.56 -2.45 -2.85
C LEU A 59 11.11 -1.32 -3.72
N LYS A 60 10.47 -1.06 -4.86
CA LYS A 60 10.92 -0.07 -5.84
C LYS A 60 9.74 0.70 -6.41
N SER A 61 9.99 1.94 -6.81
CA SER A 61 9.06 2.71 -7.62
C SER A 61 9.70 3.04 -8.97
N ALA A 62 8.90 3.05 -10.03
CA ALA A 62 9.34 3.32 -11.40
C ALA A 62 8.40 4.32 -12.09
N PRO A 63 8.89 5.21 -12.97
CA PRO A 63 8.01 6.06 -13.77
C PRO A 63 7.12 5.20 -14.68
N VAL A 64 5.92 5.70 -15.00
CA VAL A 64 4.87 4.93 -15.70
C VAL A 64 5.36 4.26 -16.99
N ASN A 65 6.19 4.95 -17.77
CA ASN A 65 6.74 4.45 -19.04
C ASN A 65 7.68 3.24 -18.88
N THR A 66 8.13 2.96 -17.66
CA THR A 66 9.10 1.87 -17.35
C THR A 66 8.51 0.80 -16.44
N LEU A 67 7.25 0.93 -16.01
CA LEU A 67 6.64 -0.01 -15.07
C LEU A 67 6.20 -1.33 -15.73
N ASN A 68 5.76 -1.26 -16.99
CA ASN A 68 5.25 -2.40 -17.76
C ASN A 68 6.28 -2.95 -18.77
N ALA A 69 7.51 -2.45 -18.71
CA ALA A 69 8.61 -2.95 -19.53
C ALA A 69 9.08 -4.31 -18.99
#